data_AF-A0A9E1I4H5-F1
#
_entry.id   AF-A0A9E1I4H5-F1
#
_cell.length_a   1.000
_cell.length_b   1.000
_cell.length_c   1.000
_cell.angle_alpha   90.00
_cell.angle_beta   90.00
_cell.angle_gamma   90.00
#
_symmetry.space_group_name_H-M   'P 1'
#
loop_
_entity.id
_entity.type
_entity.pdbx_description
1 polymer ?
#
loop_
_entity_poly.entity_id
_entity_poly.type
_entity_poly.pdbx_seq_one_letter_code
_entity_poly.pdbx_strand_id
1 'polypeptide(L)' 'MNILGYPLDRAAAILERAGYRVETVEARSRKGVEGDSKRVVRCLPLPGRSIPTVQLVFCEFKTNVDSLRAEDTADAESTH' A
#
# COMPACT_ATOMS: atom_id res chain seq x y z
N MET A 1 -1.40 17.63 10.33
CA MET A 1 -1.84 17.04 9.04
C MET A 1 -1.75 15.52 9.17
N ASN A 2 -2.87 14.79 9.15
CA ASN A 2 -2.84 13.32 9.20
C ASN A 2 -2.88 12.78 7.76
N ILE A 3 -1.76 12.22 7.28
CA ILE A 3 -1.60 11.69 5.92
C ILE A 3 -1.63 10.16 5.87
N LEU A 4 -1.88 9.50 6.99
CA LEU A 4 -1.99 8.04 7.04
C LEU A 4 -3.18 7.59 6.17
N GLY A 5 -2.97 6.51 5.42
CA GLY A 5 -3.93 5.95 4.47
C GLY A 5 -4.02 6.69 3.13
N TYR A 6 -3.34 7.83 2.96
CA TYR A 6 -3.35 8.56 1.69
C TYR A 6 -2.60 7.77 0.61
N PRO A 7 -2.97 7.95 -0.67
CA PRO A 7 -2.14 7.49 -1.78
C PRO A 7 -0.72 8.05 -1.63
N LEU A 8 0.28 7.22 -1.90
CA LEU A 8 1.69 7.59 -1.71
C LEU A 8 2.05 8.89 -2.44
N ASP A 9 1.67 9.01 -3.71
CA ASP A 9 1.94 10.20 -4.53
C ASP A 9 1.27 11.46 -3.96
N ARG A 10 0.02 11.34 -3.50
CA ARG A 10 -0.71 12.46 -2.90
C ARG A 10 -0.05 12.91 -1.60
N ALA A 11 0.37 11.97 -0.75
CA ALA A 11 1.04 12.28 0.50
C ALA A 11 2.41 12.95 0.25
N ALA A 12 3.17 12.45 -0.72
CA ALA A 12 4.45 13.04 -1.11
C ALA A 12 4.28 14.48 -1.60
N ALA A 13 3.34 14.72 -2.53
CA ALA A 13 3.09 16.05 -3.08
C ALA A 13 2.67 17.08 -2.01
N ILE A 14 1.87 16.66 -1.02
CA ILE A 14 1.48 17.53 0.10
C ILE A 14 2.70 17.93 0.94
N LEU A 15 3.58 16.98 1.24
CA LEU A 15 4.76 17.20 2.06
C LEU A 15 5.82 18.03 1.33
N GLU A 16 6.04 17.76 0.05
CA GLU A 16 6.96 18.53 -0.79
C GLU A 16 6.50 19.98 -0.94
N ARG A 17 5.21 20.22 -1.15
CA ARG A 17 4.64 21.58 -1.16
C ARG A 17 4.79 22.30 0.18
N ALA A 18 4.82 21.55 1.28
CA ALA A 18 5.08 22.09 2.61
C ALA A 18 6.58 22.31 2.90
N GLY A 19 7.47 22.05 1.93
CA GLY A 19 8.91 22.27 2.04
C GLY A 19 9.69 21.09 2.62
N TYR A 20 9.04 19.93 2.78
CA TYR A 20 9.73 18.72 3.24
C TYR A 20 10.33 17.94 2.07
N ARG A 21 11.48 17.34 2.30
CA ARG A 21 11.98 16.28 1.42
C ARG A 21 11.32 14.96 1.81
N VAL A 22 10.88 14.18 0.82
CA VAL A 22 10.22 12.90 1.05
C VAL A 22 11.15 11.74 0.68
N GLU A 23 11.38 10.82 1.61
CA GLU A 23 11.98 9.52 1.36
C GLU A 23 10.89 8.45 1.50
N THR A 24 10.87 7.42 0.65
CA THR A 24 9.84 6.37 0.71
C THR A 24 10.47 5.02 1.00
N VAL A 25 9.80 4.22 1.83
CA VAL A 25 10.20 2.85 2.12
C VAL A 25 8.98 1.93 2.06
N GLU A 26 9.10 0.84 1.32
CA GLU A 26 8.07 -0.18 1.26
C GLU A 26 8.15 -1.09 2.49
N ALA A 27 7.03 -1.24 3.21
CA ALA A 27 6.86 -2.30 4.19
C ALA A 27 6.24 -3.51 3.49
N ARG A 28 6.91 -4.67 3.56
CA ARG A 28 6.36 -5.94 3.08
C ARG A 28 5.17 -6.36 3.96
N SER A 29 3.94 -6.03 3.55
CA SER A 29 2.74 -6.61 4.16
C SER A 29 2.51 -8.03 3.63
N ARG A 30 2.52 -9.03 4.52
CA ARG A 30 2.11 -10.42 4.22
C ARG A 30 0.60 -10.64 4.30
N LYS A 31 -0.17 -9.64 4.73
CA LYS A 31 -1.63 -9.72 4.83
C LYS A 31 -2.24 -8.89 3.71
N GLY A 32 -2.81 -9.60 2.74
CA GLY A 32 -3.61 -9.04 1.66
C GLY A 32 -4.77 -8.26 2.26
N VAL A 33 -4.78 -6.97 1.98
CA VAL A 33 -5.89 -6.08 2.28
C VAL A 33 -6.32 -5.53 0.93
N GLU A 34 -7.62 -5.51 0.69
CA GLU A 34 -8.20 -5.21 -0.61
C GLU A 34 -7.89 -3.76 -1.04
N GLY A 35 -7.34 -3.58 -2.24
CA GLY A 35 -7.32 -2.28 -2.93
C GLY A 35 -6.01 -1.96 -3.65
N ASP A 36 -6.06 -1.89 -4.98
CA ASP A 36 -4.96 -1.56 -5.90
C ASP A 36 -4.38 -0.13 -5.71
N SER A 37 -3.69 0.12 -4.59
CA SER A 37 -3.18 1.46 -4.29
C SER A 37 -2.07 1.43 -3.25
N LYS A 38 -0.88 1.94 -3.60
CA LYS A 38 0.18 2.23 -2.62
C LYS A 38 -0.31 3.27 -1.62
N ARG A 39 -0.41 2.90 -0.34
CA ARG A 39 -0.88 3.81 0.72
C ARG A 39 0.13 3.95 1.83
N VAL A 40 0.18 5.15 2.40
CA VAL A 40 1.03 5.47 3.55
C VAL A 40 0.48 4.78 4.79
N VAL A 41 1.31 3.95 5.44
CA VAL A 41 0.99 3.28 6.70
C VAL A 41 1.76 3.87 7.88
N ARG A 42 2.83 4.63 7.61
CA ARG A 42 3.59 5.35 8.64
C ARG A 42 4.25 6.59 8.04
N CYS A 43 4.36 7.65 8.85
CA CYS A 43 5.14 8.85 8.54
C CYS A 43 6.10 9.11 9.69
N LEU A 44 7.39 9.28 9.38
CA LEU A 44 8.45 9.45 10.37
C LEU A 44 9.35 10.64 9.99
N PRO A 45 9.53 11.64 10.86
CA PRO A 45 10.55 12.66 10.62
C PRO A 45 11.95 12.05 10.73
N LEU A 46 12.85 12.43 9.83
CA LEU A 46 14.26 12.02 9.85
C LEU A 46 15.12 13.17 10.42
N PRO A 47 15.56 13.10 11.69
CA PRO A 47 16.37 14.15 12.30
C PRO A 47 17.79 14.19 11.71
N GLY A 48 18.47 15.32 11.90
CA GLY A 48 19.88 15.47 11.50
C GLY A 48 20.10 15.68 9.99
N ARG A 49 19.04 15.99 9.23
CA ARG A 49 19.12 16.36 7.82
C ARG A 49 19.14 17.89 7.67
N SER A 50 19.93 18.40 6.72
CA SER A 50 20.02 19.84 6.42
C SER A 50 18.71 20.42 5.85
N ILE A 51 17.87 19.56 5.25
CA ILE A 51 16.52 19.86 4.79
C ILE A 51 15.58 19.03 5.67
N PRO A 52 14.44 19.56 6.14
CA PRO A 52 13.48 18.77 6.91
C PRO A 52 12.98 17.60 6.05
N THR A 53 13.39 16.38 6.40
CA THR A 53 13.06 15.18 5.65
C THR A 53 12.07 14.32 6.43
N VAL A 54 11.12 13.73 5.72
CA VAL A 54 10.17 12.75 6.26
C VAL A 54 10.27 11.45 5.47
N GLN A 55 10.22 10.33 6.18
CA GLN A 55 10.13 8.99 5.61
C GLN A 55 8.68 8.53 5.61
N LEU A 56 8.16 8.22 4.43
CA LEU A 56 6.86 7.59 4.24
C LEU A 56 7.05 6.08 4.12
N VAL A 57 6.50 5.34 5.07
CA VAL A 57 6.39 3.89 4.94
C VAL A 57 5.07 3.60 4.24
N PHE A 58 5.13 2.86 3.13
CA PHE A 58 3.95 2.47 2.36
C PHE A 58 3.84 0.96 2.20
N CYS A 59 2.62 0.48 1.97
CA CYS A 59 2.38 -0.88 1.53
C CYS A 59 1.77 -0.84 0.11
N GLU A 60 2.22 -1.74 -0.75
CA GLU A 60 1.52 -2.06 -2.00
C GLU A 60 0.53 -3.20 -1.72
N PHE A 61 -0.73 -2.95 -2.04
CA PHE A 61 -1.81 -3.91 -1.90
C PHE A 61 -2.08 -4.45 -3.31
N LYS A 62 -1.61 -5.68 -3.57
CA LYS A 62 -1.70 -6.30 -4.90
C LYS A 62 -3.04 -7.01 -5.06
N THR A 63 -3.76 -6.67 -6.11
CA THR A 63 -4.95 -7.40 -6.54
C THR A 63 -4.53 -8.74 -7.16
N ASN A 64 -5.13 -9.84 -6.71
CA ASN A 64 -5.42 -11.01 -7.54
C ASN A 64 -6.60 -11.76 -6.89
N VAL A 65 -7.83 -11.44 -7.33
CA VAL A 65 -8.98 -12.35 -7.15
C VAL A 65 -9.17 -13.05 -8.49
N ASP A 66 -8.37 -14.08 -8.73
CA ASP A 66 -8.64 -15.07 -9.77
C ASP A 66 -8.16 -16.47 -9.32
N SER A 67 -8.40 -16.84 -8.05
CA SER A 67 -7.99 -18.16 -7.55
C SER A 67 -8.90 -18.77 -6.48
N LEU A 68 -10.14 -18.31 -6.30
CA LEU A 68 -11.06 -18.89 -5.30
C LEU A 68 -12.42 -19.35 -5.83
N ARG A 69 -12.58 -19.51 -7.15
CA ARG A 69 -13.77 -20.16 -7.73
C ARG A 69 -13.41 -20.94 -9.00
N ALA A 70 -12.76 -22.08 -8.85
CA ALA A 70 -12.66 -23.05 -9.94
C ALA A 70 -12.49 -24.50 -9.46
N GLU A 71 -12.99 -24.88 -8.27
CA GLU A 71 -13.09 -26.31 -7.89
C GLU A 71 -14.35 -26.54 -7.05
N ASP A 72 -15.51 -26.26 -7.63
CA ASP A 72 -16.78 -26.79 -7.15
C ASP A 72 -17.66 -27.01 -8.39
N THR A 73 -17.48 -28.15 -9.06
CA THR A 73 -18.48 -28.92 -9.86
C THR A 73 -17.74 -30.03 -10.64
N ALA A 74 -17.33 -31.08 -9.94
CA ALA A 74 -17.14 -32.42 -10.48
C ALA A 74 -17.37 -33.32 -9.26
N ASP A 75 -18.55 -33.87 -9.05
CA ASP A 75 -19.04 -35.02 -9.81
C ASP A 75 -20.53 -35.17 -9.46
N ALA A 76 -21.38 -34.85 -10.42
CA ALA A 76 -22.75 -35.31 -10.43
C ALA A 76 -23.08 -35.67 -11.88
N GLU A 77 -23.56 -36.89 -12.05
CA GLU A 77 -24.17 -37.43 -13.26
C GLU A 77 -23.23 -38.21 -14.22
N SER A 78 -23.09 -39.51 -13.93
CA SER A 78 -23.26 -40.51 -14.99
C SER A 78 -24.06 -41.69 -14.44
N THR A 79 -25.37 -41.54 -14.58
CA THR A 79 -26.29 -42.66 -14.79
C THR A 79 -26.07 -43.17 -16.21
N HIS A 80 -25.51 -44.37 -16.38
CA HIS A 80 -26.11 -45.48 -17.13
C HIS A 80 -25.32 -46.78 -16.91
#